data_AF-A0A970KDL6-F1
#
_entry.id   AF-A0A970KDL6-F1
#
_cell.length_a   1.000
_cell.length_b   1.000
_cell.length_c   1.000
_cell.angle_alpha   90.00
_cell.angle_beta   90.00
_cell.angle_gamma   90.00
#
_symmetry.space_group_name_H-M   'P 1'
#
loop_
_entity.id
_entity.type
_entity.pdbx_description
1 polymer ?
#
loop_
_entity_poly.entity_id
_entity_poly.type
_entity_poly.pdbx_seq_one_letter_code
_entity_poly.pdbx_strand_id
1 'polypeptide(L)'
;MGILIALAVMLIWAGHLAYMLIYLEPTWTNPWMYVHILIQTYLYTGLFITGHDAMHGNIHPSRRVNQVIGAIAVALFAGMSYKMLRKNHGKHHKKPASAEDPDYFVKSQNFFAWWTVFMWRYLTITQLLIMAALFNIMVYLLKLDQTSVLLFWALPAILGTFQLFTVGVYWVHRLPHLPSMGPHKARTQKKNHFWAMLSCYFFGYHREHHEDPHIAWWQLYKVKAKP
;
A
#
# COMPACT_ATOMS: atom_id res chain seq x y z
N MET A 1 17.28 8.65 9.34
CA MET A 1 17.10 7.89 8.08
C MET A 1 15.62 7.75 7.69
N GLY A 2 14.73 7.23 8.55
CA GLY A 2 13.32 6.97 8.19
C GLY A 2 12.55 8.17 7.65
N ILE A 3 12.71 9.37 8.26
CA ILE A 3 12.08 10.61 7.74
C ILE A 3 12.50 10.90 6.29
N LEU A 4 13.79 10.76 5.97
CA LEU A 4 14.30 11.02 4.61
C LEU A 4 13.68 10.05 3.60
N ILE A 5 13.56 8.77 3.96
CA ILE A 5 12.95 7.74 3.10
C ILE A 5 11.46 8.04 2.89
N ALA A 6 10.73 8.36 3.96
CA ALA A 6 9.31 8.71 3.88
C ALA A 6 9.08 9.94 2.98
N LEU A 7 9.90 11.00 3.16
CA LEU A 7 9.84 12.19 2.32
C LEU A 7 10.21 11.89 0.87
N ALA A 8 11.23 11.07 0.63
CA ALA A 8 11.62 10.66 -0.73
C ALA A 8 10.46 9.94 -1.44
N VAL A 9 9.80 8.98 -0.78
CA VAL A 9 8.64 8.28 -1.35
C VAL A 9 7.53 9.27 -1.69
N MET A 10 7.18 10.17 -0.76
CA MET A 10 6.10 11.15 -0.97
C MET A 10 6.44 12.15 -2.09
N LEU A 11 7.67 12.66 -2.13
CA LEU A 11 8.11 13.64 -3.13
C LEU A 11 8.25 13.01 -4.52
N ILE A 12 8.78 11.78 -4.62
CA ILE A 12 8.87 11.07 -5.90
C ILE A 12 7.47 10.74 -6.42
N TRP A 13 6.56 10.28 -5.55
CA TRP A 13 5.16 10.06 -5.91
C TRP A 13 4.50 11.35 -6.42
N ALA A 14 4.66 12.46 -5.71
CA ALA A 14 4.03 13.73 -6.07
C ALA A 14 4.63 14.31 -7.36
N GLY A 15 5.96 14.27 -7.49
CA GLY A 15 6.67 14.76 -8.67
C GLY A 15 6.35 13.95 -9.92
N HIS A 16 6.31 12.62 -9.82
CA HIS A 16 5.96 11.76 -10.95
C HIS A 16 4.48 11.92 -11.34
N LEU A 17 3.58 12.03 -10.37
CA LEU A 17 2.17 12.33 -10.63
C LEU A 17 1.99 13.69 -11.33
N ALA A 18 2.64 14.74 -10.82
CA ALA A 18 2.59 16.06 -11.42
C ALA A 18 3.14 16.05 -12.84
N TYR A 19 4.25 15.34 -13.08
CA TYR A 19 4.79 15.15 -14.42
C TYR A 19 3.76 14.52 -15.37
N MET A 20 3.13 13.43 -14.96
CA MET A 20 2.11 12.75 -15.78
C MET A 20 0.90 13.64 -16.06
N LEU A 21 0.40 14.37 -15.05
CA LEU A 21 -0.79 15.20 -15.20
C LEU A 21 -0.57 16.46 -16.06
N ILE A 22 0.67 16.96 -16.14
CA ILE A 22 0.98 18.22 -16.84
C ILE A 22 1.56 17.96 -18.24
N TYR A 23 2.39 16.93 -18.40
CA TYR A 23 3.21 16.75 -19.61
C TYR A 23 2.89 15.50 -20.41
N LEU A 24 2.15 14.54 -19.86
CA LEU A 24 1.85 13.29 -20.56
C LEU A 24 0.46 13.33 -21.18
N GLU A 25 0.39 13.15 -22.49
CA GLU A 25 -0.89 13.05 -23.20
C GLU A 25 -1.52 11.65 -23.01
N PRO A 26 -2.81 11.55 -22.60
CA PRO A 26 -3.49 10.29 -22.33
C PRO A 26 -3.96 9.59 -23.61
N THR A 27 -3.01 9.18 -24.45
CA THR A 27 -3.30 8.47 -25.71
C THR A 27 -3.03 6.97 -25.62
N TRP A 28 -4.01 6.17 -26.03
CA TRP A 28 -3.98 4.71 -25.96
C TRP A 28 -2.88 4.07 -26.81
N THR A 29 -2.37 4.79 -27.81
CA THR A 29 -1.31 4.31 -28.71
C THR A 29 0.09 4.53 -28.14
N ASN A 30 0.26 5.33 -27.08
CA ASN A 30 1.56 5.59 -26.49
C ASN A 30 1.92 4.50 -25.45
N PRO A 31 2.88 3.60 -25.73
CA PRO A 31 3.26 2.54 -24.80
C PRO A 31 3.83 3.08 -23.48
N TRP A 32 4.46 4.28 -23.50
CA TRP A 32 5.04 4.89 -22.31
C TRP A 32 3.98 5.32 -21.30
N MET A 33 2.75 5.58 -21.74
CA MET A 33 1.63 5.87 -20.84
C MET A 33 1.43 4.74 -19.83
N TYR A 34 1.39 3.50 -20.31
CA TYR A 34 1.21 2.32 -19.47
C TYR A 34 2.39 2.10 -18.52
N VAL A 35 3.62 2.35 -18.98
CA VAL A 35 4.81 2.28 -18.13
C VAL A 35 4.72 3.29 -16.98
N HIS A 36 4.35 4.53 -17.26
CA HIS A 36 4.16 5.54 -16.22
C HIS A 36 3.02 5.20 -15.27
N ILE A 37 1.90 4.63 -15.74
CA ILE A 37 0.81 4.13 -14.89
C ILE A 37 1.33 3.05 -13.92
N LEU A 38 2.16 2.12 -14.37
CA LEU A 38 2.75 1.07 -13.53
C LEU A 38 3.73 1.65 -12.50
N ILE A 39 4.57 2.61 -12.90
CA ILE A 39 5.48 3.32 -11.98
C ILE A 39 4.66 4.06 -10.92
N GLN A 40 3.63 4.81 -11.35
CA GLN A 40 2.77 5.56 -10.43
C GLN A 40 2.04 4.62 -9.46
N THR A 41 1.58 3.46 -9.95
CA THR A 41 0.98 2.39 -9.13
C THR A 41 1.93 1.94 -8.03
N TYR A 42 3.18 1.64 -8.39
CA TYR A 42 4.21 1.26 -7.43
C TYR A 42 4.51 2.37 -6.40
N LEU A 43 4.49 3.63 -6.82
CA LEU A 43 4.66 4.78 -5.92
C LEU A 43 3.48 4.95 -4.96
N TYR A 44 2.24 4.71 -5.42
CA TYR A 44 1.08 4.63 -4.53
C TYR A 44 1.26 3.54 -3.48
N THR A 45 1.66 2.33 -3.88
CA THR A 45 1.99 1.27 -2.91
C THR A 45 3.04 1.73 -1.89
N GLY A 46 4.05 2.49 -2.31
CA GLY A 46 5.04 3.10 -1.42
C GLY A 46 4.47 4.06 -0.38
N LEU A 47 3.46 4.85 -0.73
CA LEU A 47 2.74 5.71 0.24
C LEU A 47 2.09 4.87 1.33
N PHE A 48 1.40 3.80 0.96
CA PHE A 48 0.76 2.92 1.95
C PHE A 48 1.81 2.25 2.84
N ILE A 49 2.90 1.73 2.26
CA ILE A 49 4.00 1.11 3.02
C ILE A 49 4.65 2.10 3.99
N THR A 50 4.79 3.37 3.59
CA THR A 50 5.23 4.44 4.50
C THR A 50 4.24 4.65 5.65
N GLY A 51 2.94 4.69 5.34
CA GLY A 51 1.88 4.73 6.34
C GLY A 51 1.90 3.56 7.31
N HIS A 52 2.10 2.35 6.78
CA HIS A 52 2.24 1.10 7.52
C HIS A 52 3.44 1.15 8.50
N ASP A 53 4.63 1.52 8.04
CA ASP A 53 5.82 1.59 8.90
C ASP A 53 5.66 2.63 10.00
N ALA A 54 4.96 3.73 9.73
CA ALA A 54 4.56 4.68 10.76
C ALA A 54 3.66 4.04 11.83
N MET A 55 2.78 3.08 11.48
CA MET A 55 1.92 2.40 12.47
C MET A 55 2.74 1.59 13.49
N HIS A 56 3.89 1.07 13.07
CA HIS A 56 4.86 0.37 13.91
C HIS A 56 5.85 1.29 14.63
N GLY A 57 5.95 2.55 14.22
CA GLY A 57 6.88 3.52 14.80
C GLY A 57 8.26 3.52 14.14
N ASN A 58 8.40 2.92 12.95
CA ASN A 58 9.70 2.63 12.33
C ASN A 58 10.32 3.86 11.63
N ILE A 59 9.59 4.97 11.50
CA ILE A 59 10.08 6.18 10.83
C ILE A 59 10.94 7.04 11.77
N HIS A 60 10.55 7.14 13.04
CA HIS A 60 11.19 8.04 14.02
C HIS A 60 10.91 7.59 15.48
N PRO A 61 11.78 7.87 16.47
CA PRO A 61 11.50 7.51 17.86
C PRO A 61 10.24 8.19 18.46
N SER A 62 9.91 9.39 17.99
CA SER A 62 8.68 10.09 18.43
C SER A 62 7.42 9.52 17.78
N ARG A 63 6.49 9.06 18.62
CA ARG A 63 5.17 8.59 18.18
C ARG A 63 4.38 9.65 17.41
N ARG A 64 4.51 10.93 17.81
CA ARG A 64 3.81 12.04 17.14
C ARG A 64 4.31 12.23 15.71
N VAL A 65 5.62 12.12 15.49
CA VAL A 65 6.22 12.23 14.15
C VAL A 65 5.72 11.11 13.24
N ASN A 66 5.68 9.86 13.72
CA ASN A 66 5.13 8.74 12.95
C ASN A 66 3.65 8.97 12.62
N GLN A 67 2.84 9.43 13.57
CA GLN A 67 1.43 9.69 13.34
C GLN A 67 1.22 10.74 12.25
N VAL A 68 1.98 11.84 12.27
CA VAL A 68 1.88 12.89 11.26
C VAL A 68 2.31 12.38 9.89
N ILE A 69 3.50 11.79 9.78
CA ILE A 69 4.03 11.28 8.51
C ILE A 69 3.12 10.19 7.95
N GLY A 70 2.71 9.24 8.79
CA GLY A 70 1.82 8.16 8.39
C GLY A 70 0.45 8.65 7.96
N ALA A 71 -0.11 9.65 8.65
CA ALA A 71 -1.38 10.27 8.27
C ALA A 71 -1.29 10.97 6.92
N ILE A 72 -0.22 11.73 6.67
CA ILE A 72 0.00 12.37 5.37
C ILE A 72 0.11 11.30 4.28
N ALA A 73 0.93 10.26 4.47
CA ALA A 73 1.15 9.24 3.46
C ALA A 73 -0.14 8.50 3.06
N VAL A 74 -0.95 8.06 4.02
CA VAL A 74 -2.22 7.37 3.71
C VAL A 74 -3.32 8.31 3.23
N ALA A 75 -3.25 9.60 3.58
CA ALA A 75 -4.13 10.63 3.02
C ALA A 75 -3.80 10.91 1.55
N LEU A 76 -2.52 10.99 1.18
CA LEU A 76 -2.09 11.13 -0.22
C LEU A 76 -2.51 9.93 -1.08
N PHE A 77 -2.55 8.73 -0.50
CA PHE A 77 -2.96 7.53 -1.22
C PHE A 77 -4.44 7.57 -1.65
N ALA A 78 -5.37 7.81 -0.72
CA ALA A 78 -6.81 7.85 -1.02
C ALA A 78 -7.64 8.52 0.09
N GLY A 79 -7.11 9.55 0.75
CA GLY A 79 -7.78 10.23 1.86
C GLY A 79 -8.04 9.32 3.06
N MET A 80 -7.19 8.31 3.29
CA MET A 80 -7.49 7.26 4.27
C MET A 80 -7.28 7.71 5.71
N SER A 81 -8.05 7.10 6.63
CA SER A 81 -7.90 7.35 8.06
C SER A 81 -6.77 6.52 8.66
N TYR A 82 -5.65 7.18 8.98
CA TYR A 82 -4.52 6.54 9.68
C TYR A 82 -4.93 5.88 11.00
N LYS A 83 -5.84 6.50 11.76
CA LYS A 83 -6.35 5.94 13.02
C LYS A 83 -7.07 4.60 12.79
N MET A 84 -7.93 4.52 11.76
CA MET A 84 -8.63 3.29 11.42
C MET A 84 -7.64 2.21 10.95
N LEU A 85 -6.75 2.55 10.03
CA LEU A 85 -5.76 1.63 9.50
C LEU A 85 -4.88 1.08 10.61
N ARG A 86 -4.34 1.93 11.51
CA ARG A 86 -3.52 1.48 12.65
C ARG A 86 -4.28 0.53 13.58
N LYS A 87 -5.56 0.80 13.85
CA LYS A 87 -6.41 -0.07 14.68
C LYS A 87 -6.59 -1.45 14.03
N ASN A 88 -6.93 -1.48 12.75
CA ASN A 88 -7.20 -2.71 12.02
C ASN A 88 -5.92 -3.52 11.80
N HIS A 89 -4.83 -2.85 11.45
CA HIS A 89 -3.51 -3.45 11.33
C HIS A 89 -3.04 -4.10 12.64
N GLY A 90 -3.31 -3.44 13.78
CA GLY A 90 -3.07 -4.04 15.09
C GLY A 90 -3.89 -5.31 15.36
N LYS A 91 -5.11 -5.44 14.81
CA LYS A 91 -5.91 -6.68 14.91
C LYS A 91 -5.32 -7.77 14.02
N HIS A 92 -4.93 -7.40 12.80
CA HIS A 92 -4.26 -8.27 11.86
C HIS A 92 -3.03 -8.94 12.49
N HIS A 93 -2.12 -8.16 13.09
CA HIS A 93 -0.95 -8.71 13.78
C HIS A 93 -1.28 -9.59 15.01
N LYS A 94 -2.35 -9.27 15.75
CA LYS A 94 -2.71 -10.01 16.97
C LYS A 94 -3.37 -11.36 16.68
N LYS A 95 -4.19 -11.43 15.63
CA LYS A 95 -5.02 -12.59 15.31
C LYS A 95 -5.01 -12.87 13.80
N PRO A 96 -3.84 -13.00 13.16
CA PRO A 96 -3.74 -13.07 11.70
C PRO A 96 -4.47 -14.30 11.16
N ALA A 97 -5.05 -14.15 9.97
CA ALA A 97 -5.76 -15.20 9.26
C ALA A 97 -6.82 -15.92 10.14
N SER A 98 -7.62 -15.13 10.85
CA SER A 98 -8.72 -15.57 11.71
C SER A 98 -9.99 -14.74 11.46
N ALA A 99 -11.10 -15.09 12.11
CA ALA A 99 -12.34 -14.31 12.02
C ALA A 99 -12.22 -12.89 12.62
N GLU A 100 -11.24 -12.66 13.49
CA GLU A 100 -10.97 -11.34 14.11
C GLU A 100 -10.06 -10.45 13.26
N ASP A 101 -9.40 -11.03 12.24
CA ASP A 101 -8.55 -10.32 11.31
C ASP A 101 -9.40 -9.57 10.26
N PRO A 102 -9.40 -8.22 10.26
CA PRO A 102 -10.16 -7.46 9.29
C PRO A 102 -9.67 -7.66 7.85
N ASP A 103 -8.44 -8.14 7.67
CA ASP A 103 -7.83 -8.36 6.36
C ASP A 103 -8.16 -9.75 5.81
N TYR A 104 -8.64 -10.67 6.65
CA TYR A 104 -8.89 -12.06 6.28
C TYR A 104 -10.36 -12.33 5.93
N PHE A 105 -10.60 -13.12 4.88
CA PHE A 105 -11.94 -13.57 4.51
C PHE A 105 -12.12 -15.07 4.77
N VAL A 106 -12.73 -15.37 5.91
CA VAL A 106 -12.93 -16.76 6.38
C VAL A 106 -13.84 -17.61 5.48
N LYS A 107 -14.72 -16.99 4.68
CA LYS A 107 -15.77 -17.71 3.93
C LYS A 107 -15.31 -18.23 2.57
N SER A 108 -14.23 -17.69 1.99
CA SER A 108 -13.79 -18.10 0.65
C SER A 108 -12.32 -17.81 0.44
N GLN A 109 -11.67 -18.66 -0.36
CA GLN A 109 -10.32 -18.45 -0.88
C GLN A 109 -10.33 -17.88 -2.31
N ASN A 110 -11.50 -17.52 -2.85
CA ASN A 110 -11.57 -16.85 -4.13
C ASN A 110 -10.97 -15.43 -4.01
N PHE A 111 -10.00 -15.12 -4.88
CA PHE A 111 -9.28 -13.85 -4.88
C PHE A 111 -10.20 -12.63 -4.96
N PHE A 112 -11.10 -12.59 -5.95
CA PHE A 112 -11.96 -11.44 -6.20
C PHE A 112 -13.03 -11.26 -5.13
N ALA A 113 -13.60 -12.35 -4.61
CA ALA A 113 -14.55 -12.28 -3.51
C ALA A 113 -13.88 -11.71 -2.24
N TRP A 114 -12.66 -12.17 -1.93
CA TRP A 114 -11.90 -11.66 -0.78
C TRP A 114 -11.51 -10.19 -0.99
N TRP A 115 -10.95 -9.84 -2.15
CA TRP A 115 -10.59 -8.45 -2.47
C TRP A 115 -11.79 -7.51 -2.34
N THR A 116 -12.97 -7.91 -2.84
CA THR A 116 -14.20 -7.11 -2.72
C THR A 116 -14.58 -6.87 -1.26
N VAL A 117 -14.56 -7.91 -0.42
CA VAL A 117 -14.83 -7.79 1.01
C VAL A 117 -13.80 -6.92 1.72
N PHE A 118 -12.52 -7.06 1.35
CA PHE A 118 -11.45 -6.21 1.86
C PHE A 118 -11.72 -4.74 1.52
N MET A 119 -11.98 -4.42 0.24
CA MET A 119 -12.30 -3.06 -0.17
C MET A 119 -13.53 -2.51 0.56
N TRP A 120 -14.59 -3.31 0.73
CA TRP A 120 -15.79 -2.90 1.45
C TRP A 120 -15.54 -2.57 2.93
N ARG A 121 -14.58 -3.24 3.58
CA ARG A 121 -14.22 -2.98 4.99
C ARG A 121 -13.39 -1.71 5.17
N TYR A 122 -12.67 -1.29 4.14
CA TYR A 122 -11.69 -0.21 4.21
C TYR A 122 -12.10 1.07 3.47
N LEU A 123 -12.97 0.97 2.46
CA LEU A 123 -13.56 2.12 1.80
C LEU A 123 -14.69 2.70 2.63
N THR A 124 -14.63 4.00 2.84
CA THR A 124 -15.59 4.79 3.61
C THR A 124 -16.19 5.87 2.72
N ILE A 125 -17.42 6.26 3.01
CA ILE A 125 -18.09 7.36 2.30
C ILE A 125 -17.25 8.65 2.40
N THR A 126 -16.60 8.89 3.53
CA THR A 126 -15.72 10.05 3.72
C THR A 126 -14.53 10.05 2.76
N GLN A 127 -13.84 8.92 2.57
CA GLN A 127 -12.78 8.81 1.56
C GLN A 127 -13.33 9.07 0.15
N LEU A 128 -14.49 8.51 -0.18
CA LEU A 128 -15.12 8.73 -1.49
C LEU A 128 -15.46 10.20 -1.73
N LEU A 129 -15.98 10.91 -0.72
CA LEU A 129 -16.25 12.35 -0.81
C LEU A 129 -14.97 13.17 -0.93
N ILE A 130 -13.91 12.82 -0.20
CA ILE A 130 -12.59 13.48 -0.33
C ILE A 130 -12.04 13.27 -1.74
N MET A 131 -12.07 12.05 -2.25
CA MET A 131 -11.58 11.73 -3.59
C MET A 131 -12.42 12.44 -4.67
N ALA A 132 -13.74 12.48 -4.52
CA ALA A 132 -14.61 13.23 -5.42
C ALA A 132 -14.30 14.74 -5.39
N ALA A 133 -14.09 15.32 -4.21
CA ALA A 133 -13.73 16.73 -4.09
C ALA A 133 -12.37 17.02 -4.77
N LEU A 134 -11.34 16.20 -4.52
CA LEU A 134 -10.02 16.34 -5.14
C LEU A 134 -10.08 16.18 -6.66
N PHE A 135 -10.87 15.22 -7.15
CA PHE A 135 -11.13 15.05 -8.58
C PHE A 135 -11.72 16.31 -9.21
N ASN A 136 -12.79 16.86 -8.60
CA ASN A 136 -13.44 18.08 -9.09
C ASN A 136 -12.51 19.29 -9.03
N ILE A 137 -11.67 19.41 -7.99
CA ILE A 137 -10.65 20.46 -7.90
C ILE A 137 -9.66 20.34 -9.07
N MET A 138 -9.13 19.14 -9.33
CA MET A 138 -8.17 18.93 -10.42
C MET A 138 -8.77 19.26 -11.79
N VAL A 139 -9.99 18.79 -12.07
CA VAL A 139 -10.63 18.98 -13.38
C VAL A 139 -11.14 20.41 -13.56
N TYR A 140 -11.89 20.94 -12.58
CA TYR A 140 -12.60 22.21 -12.76
C TYR A 140 -11.84 23.43 -12.28
N LEU A 141 -11.02 23.32 -11.23
CA LEU A 141 -10.24 24.44 -10.71
C LEU A 141 -8.85 24.50 -11.34
N LEU A 142 -8.13 23.38 -11.37
CA LEU A 142 -6.78 23.29 -11.97
C LEU A 142 -6.80 23.08 -13.50
N LYS A 143 -8.00 22.90 -14.09
CA LYS A 143 -8.20 22.73 -15.54
C LYS A 143 -7.41 21.56 -16.14
N LEU A 144 -7.16 20.51 -15.34
CA LEU A 144 -6.52 19.30 -15.83
C LEU A 144 -7.51 18.49 -16.67
N ASP A 145 -6.99 17.83 -17.70
CA ASP A 145 -7.80 16.93 -18.53
C ASP A 145 -8.39 15.79 -17.68
N GLN A 146 -9.69 15.55 -17.86
CA GLN A 146 -10.44 14.58 -17.07
C GLN A 146 -9.89 13.16 -17.25
N THR A 147 -9.51 12.80 -18.48
CA THR A 147 -8.96 11.47 -18.79
C THR A 147 -7.63 11.26 -18.08
N SER A 148 -6.78 12.28 -18.08
CA SER A 148 -5.49 12.30 -17.39
C SER A 148 -5.66 12.11 -15.88
N VAL A 149 -6.61 12.81 -15.24
CA VAL A 149 -6.90 12.62 -13.81
C VAL A 149 -7.39 11.19 -13.53
N LEU A 150 -8.27 10.64 -14.37
CA LEU A 150 -8.75 9.26 -14.20
C LEU A 150 -7.61 8.23 -14.38
N LEU A 151 -6.81 8.36 -15.43
CA LEU A 151 -5.78 7.38 -15.78
C LEU A 151 -4.52 7.48 -14.93
N PHE A 152 -4.14 8.69 -14.48
CA PHE A 152 -2.85 8.93 -13.83
C PHE A 152 -2.95 9.12 -12.32
N TRP A 153 -4.13 9.51 -11.80
CA TRP A 153 -4.36 9.64 -10.36
C TRP A 153 -5.27 8.54 -9.81
N ALA A 154 -6.47 8.36 -10.37
CA ALA A 154 -7.45 7.42 -9.81
C ALA A 154 -7.07 5.95 -10.09
N LEU A 155 -6.75 5.62 -11.34
CA LEU A 155 -6.42 4.25 -11.74
C LEU A 155 -5.19 3.69 -11.00
N PRO A 156 -4.05 4.41 -10.87
CA PRO A 156 -2.89 3.88 -10.15
C PRO A 156 -3.15 3.68 -8.66
N ALA A 157 -4.01 4.49 -8.03
CA ALA A 157 -4.43 4.26 -6.65
C ALA A 157 -5.19 2.93 -6.51
N ILE A 158 -6.10 2.62 -7.45
CA ILE A 158 -6.84 1.33 -7.49
C ILE A 158 -5.87 0.17 -7.74
N LEU A 159 -4.98 0.29 -8.72
CA LEU A 159 -3.98 -0.76 -8.98
C LEU A 159 -3.04 -0.96 -7.79
N GLY A 160 -2.73 0.10 -7.04
CA GLY A 160 -1.92 0.04 -5.83
C GLY A 160 -2.60 -0.76 -4.73
N THR A 161 -3.93 -0.67 -4.58
CA THR A 161 -4.67 -1.52 -3.63
C THR A 161 -4.67 -2.99 -4.07
N PHE A 162 -4.77 -3.26 -5.38
CA PHE A 162 -4.61 -4.61 -5.92
C PHE A 162 -3.22 -5.19 -5.62
N GLN A 163 -2.16 -4.43 -5.83
CA GLN A 163 -0.79 -4.85 -5.51
C GLN A 163 -0.61 -5.16 -4.02
N LEU A 164 -1.02 -4.22 -3.16
CA LEU A 164 -0.98 -4.37 -1.70
C LEU A 164 -1.77 -5.59 -1.22
N PHE A 165 -3.01 -5.74 -1.68
CA PHE A 165 -3.86 -6.86 -1.31
C PHE A 165 -3.27 -8.19 -1.78
N THR A 166 -2.74 -8.24 -3.01
CA THR A 166 -2.19 -9.47 -3.58
C THR A 166 -1.00 -9.96 -2.77
N VAL A 167 -0.02 -9.07 -2.51
CA VAL A 167 1.26 -9.46 -1.87
C VAL A 167 1.16 -9.46 -0.36
N GLY A 168 0.51 -8.46 0.23
CA GLY A 168 0.48 -8.22 1.68
C GLY A 168 -0.72 -8.82 2.42
N VAL A 169 -1.72 -9.37 1.71
CA VAL A 169 -2.91 -9.94 2.35
C VAL A 169 -3.21 -11.34 1.80
N TYR A 170 -3.57 -11.44 0.53
CA TYR A 170 -4.10 -12.67 -0.05
C TYR A 170 -3.05 -13.77 -0.15
N TRP A 171 -1.93 -13.53 -0.85
CA TRP A 171 -0.94 -14.58 -1.08
C TRP A 171 -0.29 -15.06 0.23
N VAL A 172 -0.03 -14.14 1.15
CA VAL A 172 0.64 -14.45 2.43
C VAL A 172 -0.25 -15.24 3.37
N HIS A 173 -1.57 -14.98 3.40
CA HIS A 173 -2.48 -15.59 4.37
C HIS A 173 -3.48 -16.61 3.81
N ARG A 174 -3.57 -16.81 2.48
CA ARG A 174 -4.46 -17.84 1.91
C ARG A 174 -4.13 -19.25 2.41
N LEU A 175 -5.10 -20.14 2.40
CA LEU A 175 -4.94 -21.57 2.67
C LEU A 175 -4.15 -22.28 1.55
N PRO A 176 -3.54 -23.45 1.82
CA PRO A 176 -3.40 -24.08 3.14
C PRO A 176 -2.34 -23.39 4.01
N HIS A 177 -2.59 -23.30 5.32
CA HIS A 177 -1.58 -22.89 6.30
C HIS A 177 -0.66 -24.06 6.62
N LEU A 178 0.65 -23.83 6.54
CA LEU A 178 1.67 -24.85 6.79
C LEU A 178 2.30 -24.63 8.17
N PRO A 179 2.82 -25.68 8.84
CA PRO A 179 3.51 -25.53 10.12
C PRO A 179 4.65 -24.50 10.09
N SER A 180 5.35 -24.38 8.94
CA SER A 180 6.44 -23.42 8.73
C SER A 180 6.01 -21.94 8.74
N MET A 181 4.71 -21.65 8.72
CA MET A 181 4.17 -20.28 8.84
C MET A 181 4.03 -19.82 10.30
N GLY A 182 4.19 -20.74 11.26
CA GLY A 182 4.13 -20.44 12.67
C GLY A 182 2.80 -19.82 13.13
N PRO A 183 2.80 -19.08 14.25
CA PRO A 183 1.58 -18.48 14.81
C PRO A 183 0.99 -17.39 13.92
N HIS A 184 1.80 -16.79 13.04
CA HIS A 184 1.40 -15.68 12.19
C HIS A 184 0.62 -16.11 10.95
N LYS A 185 0.61 -17.41 10.62
CA LYS A 185 -0.05 -17.95 9.42
C LYS A 185 0.30 -17.17 8.15
N ALA A 186 1.54 -16.72 8.07
CA ALA A 186 2.07 -15.88 7.00
C ALA A 186 3.12 -16.64 6.19
N ARG A 187 2.99 -16.63 4.87
CA ARG A 187 4.07 -17.00 3.96
C ARG A 187 5.14 -15.90 3.91
N THR A 188 6.29 -16.28 3.39
CA THR A 188 7.36 -15.35 3.02
C THR A 188 7.92 -15.73 1.66
N GLN A 189 8.27 -14.74 0.84
CA GLN A 189 8.87 -14.97 -0.46
C GLN A 189 10.22 -15.67 -0.32
N LYS A 190 10.62 -16.45 -1.33
CA LYS A 190 12.00 -16.96 -1.41
C LYS A 190 12.99 -15.78 -1.48
N LYS A 191 14.23 -15.98 -1.03
CA LYS A 191 15.24 -14.92 -1.00
C LYS A 191 15.58 -14.45 -2.41
N ASN A 192 14.97 -13.33 -2.80
CA ASN A 192 15.27 -12.55 -3.98
C ASN A 192 14.95 -11.09 -3.62
N HIS A 193 16.00 -10.31 -3.31
CA HIS A 193 15.82 -8.95 -2.81
C HIS A 193 15.30 -7.99 -3.88
N PHE A 194 15.68 -8.21 -5.14
CA PHE A 194 15.17 -7.45 -6.26
C PHE A 194 13.64 -7.63 -6.41
N TRP A 195 13.19 -8.89 -6.43
CA TRP A 195 11.76 -9.19 -6.53
C TRP A 195 10.98 -8.76 -5.29
N ALA A 196 11.54 -8.91 -4.10
CA ALA A 196 10.88 -8.47 -2.87
C ALA A 196 10.67 -6.94 -2.87
N MET A 197 11.66 -6.17 -3.32
CA MET A 197 11.54 -4.72 -3.47
C MET A 197 10.49 -4.34 -4.53
N LEU A 198 10.58 -4.92 -5.73
CA LEU A 198 9.73 -4.58 -6.86
C LEU A 198 8.27 -5.01 -6.65
N SER A 199 8.05 -6.18 -6.04
CA SER A 199 6.71 -6.71 -5.85
C SER A 199 5.90 -5.94 -4.81
N CYS A 200 6.52 -5.47 -3.71
CA CYS A 200 5.84 -4.65 -2.70
C CYS A 200 6.81 -4.12 -1.61
N TYR A 201 7.90 -3.43 -1.92
CA TYR A 201 8.78 -2.80 -0.90
C TYR A 201 9.24 -3.76 0.22
N PHE A 202 9.66 -4.98 -0.14
CA PHE A 202 10.02 -6.06 0.80
C PHE A 202 8.89 -6.63 1.65
N PHE A 203 7.65 -6.17 1.49
CA PHE A 203 6.49 -6.67 2.22
C PHE A 203 6.14 -8.13 1.91
N GLY A 204 6.68 -8.67 0.82
CA GLY A 204 6.65 -10.11 0.52
C GLY A 204 7.46 -10.96 1.51
N TYR A 205 8.37 -10.38 2.29
CA TYR A 205 8.99 -11.00 3.47
C TYR A 205 8.07 -10.84 4.70
N HIS A 206 6.81 -11.24 4.52
CA HIS A 206 5.74 -10.91 5.44
C HIS A 206 5.84 -11.67 6.76
N ARG A 207 6.35 -12.92 6.72
CA ARG A 207 6.61 -13.67 7.96
C ARG A 207 7.64 -12.95 8.82
N GLU A 208 8.74 -12.49 8.23
CA GLU A 208 9.79 -11.73 8.92
C GLU A 208 9.23 -10.43 9.52
N HIS A 209 8.34 -9.75 8.80
CA HIS A 209 7.61 -8.58 9.29
C HIS A 209 6.71 -8.89 10.50
N HIS A 210 5.99 -10.02 10.49
CA HIS A 210 5.17 -10.41 11.64
C HIS A 210 5.99 -10.87 12.85
N GLU A 211 7.15 -11.48 12.61
CA GLU A 211 8.09 -11.91 13.65
C GLU A 211 8.75 -10.71 14.35
N ASP A 212 9.16 -9.69 13.60
CA ASP A 212 9.69 -8.44 14.16
C ASP A 212 9.14 -7.21 13.42
N PRO A 213 7.99 -6.67 13.86
CA PRO A 213 7.36 -5.51 13.23
C PRO A 213 8.12 -4.21 13.45
N HIS A 214 9.17 -4.19 14.27
CA HIS A 214 9.99 -2.99 14.51
C HIS A 214 11.08 -2.80 13.45
N ILE A 215 11.20 -3.75 12.52
CA ILE A 215 12.09 -3.64 11.37
C ILE A 215 11.38 -2.87 10.27
N ALA A 216 11.95 -1.72 9.90
CA ALA A 216 11.44 -0.94 8.77
C ALA A 216 11.51 -1.72 7.46
N TRP A 217 10.63 -1.42 6.51
CA TRP A 217 10.56 -2.10 5.22
C TRP A 217 11.89 -2.05 4.45
N TRP A 218 12.62 -0.93 4.54
CA TRP A 218 13.94 -0.73 3.92
C TRP A 218 15.07 -1.48 4.63
N GLN A 219 14.78 -2.20 5.71
CA GLN A 219 15.72 -3.03 6.46
C GLN A 219 15.32 -4.51 6.49
N LEU A 220 14.08 -4.87 6.12
CA LEU A 220 13.59 -6.25 6.11
C LEU A 220 14.49 -7.22 5.32
N TYR A 221 15.16 -6.74 4.27
CA TYR A 221 16.08 -7.56 3.50
C TYR A 221 17.25 -8.13 4.33
N LYS A 222 17.62 -7.45 5.43
CA LYS A 222 18.75 -7.84 6.30
C LYS A 222 18.42 -9.04 7.17
N VAL A 223 17.15 -9.22 7.53
CA VAL A 223 16.69 -10.33 8.40
C VAL A 223 16.24 -11.55 7.63
N LYS A 224 16.21 -11.48 6.30
CA LYS A 224 15.97 -12.65 5.46
C LYS A 224 17.14 -13.63 5.56
N ALA A 225 16.91 -14.71 6.33
CA ALA A 225 17.85 -15.81 6.50
C ALA A 225 18.39 -16.31 5.14
N LYS A 226 19.63 -16.82 5.13
CA LYS A 226 20.19 -17.49 3.95
C LYS A 226 19.30 -18.70 3.60
N PRO A 227 19.09 -18.97 2.30
CA PRO A 227 18.22 -20.04 1.83
C PRO A 227 18.64 -21.41 2.34
#